data_AF-A0A2U1LHL2-F1
#
_entry.id   AF-A0A2U1LHL2-F1
#
_cell.length_a   1.000
_cell.length_b   1.000
_cell.length_c   1.000
_cell.angle_alpha   90.00
_cell.angle_beta   90.00
_cell.angle_gamma   90.00
#
_symmetry.space_group_name_H-M   'P 1'
#
loop_
_entity.id
_entity.type
_entity.pdbx_description
1 polymer ?
#
loop_
_entity_poly.entity_id
_entity_poly.type
_entity_poly.pdbx_seq_one_letter_code
_entity_poly.pdbx_strand_id
1 'polypeptide(L)'
;MSVNKTPEEVAAFNAVIAQAVEALMSELRARLFEEFRQEASNSGEYWIAHIEKIFEVLDCGDEFKVRLASYKLEGDALNWWKAYKQAKGDEFILTMTWVDFRDVFFTQYFPLADNKILSESTILSARKTGKPPMNL
;
A
#
# COMPACT_ATOMS: atom_id res chain seq x y z
N MET A 1 -39.90 -14.48 -24.79
CA MET A 1 -40.31 -14.16 -23.42
C MET A 1 -39.06 -13.72 -22.67
N SER A 2 -38.93 -12.43 -22.33
CA SER A 2 -37.84 -11.99 -21.45
C SER A 2 -38.19 -12.36 -20.02
N VAL A 3 -37.39 -13.21 -19.40
CA VAL A 3 -37.51 -13.52 -17.98
C VAL A 3 -36.95 -12.33 -17.21
N ASN A 4 -37.83 -11.40 -16.84
CA ASN A 4 -37.46 -10.34 -15.91
C ASN A 4 -37.41 -10.93 -14.51
N LYS A 5 -36.21 -11.01 -13.93
CA LYS A 5 -36.00 -11.44 -12.55
C LYS A 5 -36.78 -10.53 -11.59
N THR A 6 -37.38 -11.12 -10.58
CA THR A 6 -38.13 -10.36 -9.58
C THR A 6 -37.18 -9.54 -8.70
N PRO A 7 -37.64 -8.44 -8.07
CA PRO A 7 -36.83 -7.66 -7.15
C PRO A 7 -36.25 -8.48 -5.99
N GLU A 8 -36.96 -9.53 -5.57
CA GLU A 8 -36.56 -10.45 -4.51
C GLU A 8 -35.40 -11.36 -4.95
N GLU A 9 -35.44 -11.87 -6.18
CA GLU A 9 -34.34 -12.66 -6.76
C GLU A 9 -33.06 -11.81 -6.93
N VAL A 10 -33.21 -10.54 -7.31
CA VAL A 10 -32.09 -9.60 -7.41
C VAL A 10 -31.51 -9.29 -6.03
N ALA A 11 -32.36 -9.05 -5.03
CA ALA A 11 -31.93 -8.80 -3.66
C ALA A 11 -31.20 -10.01 -3.04
N ALA A 12 -31.73 -11.22 -3.25
CA ALA A 12 -31.10 -12.46 -2.80
C ALA A 12 -29.72 -12.66 -3.44
N PHE A 13 -29.60 -12.42 -4.75
CA PHE A 13 -28.32 -12.49 -5.44
C PHE A 13 -27.31 -11.48 -4.88
N ASN A 14 -27.71 -10.23 -4.68
CA ASN A 14 -26.83 -9.19 -4.12
C ASN A 14 -26.39 -9.53 -2.69
N ALA A 15 -27.28 -10.10 -1.88
CA ALA A 15 -26.96 -10.54 -0.53
C ALA A 15 -25.91 -11.67 -0.53
N VAL A 16 -26.05 -12.63 -1.44
CA VAL A 16 -25.07 -13.72 -1.61
C VAL A 16 -23.70 -13.18 -2.01
N ILE A 17 -23.65 -12.21 -2.93
CA ILE A 17 -22.39 -11.56 -3.33
C ILE A 17 -21.77 -10.82 -2.15
N ALA A 18 -22.55 -10.03 -1.41
CA ALA A 18 -22.05 -9.31 -0.23
C ALA A 18 -21.50 -10.28 0.84
N GLN A 19 -22.19 -11.40 1.07
CA GLN A 19 -21.77 -12.41 2.03
C GLN A 19 -20.50 -13.14 1.59
N ALA A 20 -20.37 -13.48 0.30
CA ALA A 20 -19.18 -14.09 -0.25
C ALA A 20 -17.96 -13.17 -0.17
N VAL A 21 -18.16 -11.87 -0.46
CA VAL A 21 -17.14 -10.84 -0.29
C VAL A 21 -16.72 -10.73 1.18
N GLU A 22 -17.66 -10.66 2.12
CA GLU A 22 -17.31 -10.55 3.54
C GLU A 22 -16.60 -11.81 4.07
N ALA A 23 -17.02 -13.00 3.64
CA ALA A 23 -16.38 -14.25 4.00
C ALA A 23 -14.93 -14.32 3.49
N LEU A 24 -14.72 -13.98 2.21
CA LEU A 24 -13.38 -13.92 1.61
C LEU A 24 -12.51 -12.87 2.31
N MET A 25 -13.07 -11.70 2.60
CA MET A 25 -12.36 -10.63 3.31
C MET A 25 -12.05 -11.02 4.75
N SER A 26 -12.94 -11.75 5.43
CA SER A 26 -12.71 -12.26 6.78
C SER A 26 -11.61 -13.32 6.80
N GLU A 27 -11.58 -14.20 5.80
CA GLU A 27 -10.54 -15.22 5.66
C GLU A 27 -9.18 -14.62 5.28
N LEU A 28 -9.16 -13.67 4.34
CA LEU A 28 -7.97 -12.87 4.03
C LEU A 28 -7.50 -12.09 5.25
N ARG A 29 -8.41 -11.48 6.01
CA ARG A 29 -8.10 -10.81 7.28
C ARG A 29 -7.49 -11.81 8.26
N ALA A 30 -8.07 -12.98 8.49
CA ALA A 30 -7.55 -13.95 9.44
C ALA A 30 -6.17 -14.49 9.04
N ARG A 31 -5.97 -14.83 7.76
CA ARG A 31 -4.69 -15.35 7.25
C ARG A 31 -3.60 -14.29 7.26
N LEU A 32 -3.91 -13.06 6.84
CA LEU A 32 -2.95 -11.96 6.89
C LEU A 32 -2.70 -11.59 8.36
N PHE A 33 -3.71 -11.22 9.16
CA PHE A 33 -3.51 -10.70 10.52
C PHE A 33 -2.84 -11.66 11.51
N GLU A 34 -3.05 -12.98 11.42
CA GLU A 34 -2.44 -13.93 12.37
C GLU A 34 -0.96 -14.18 12.07
N GLU A 35 -0.53 -14.11 10.81
CA GLU A 35 0.90 -14.05 10.46
C GLU A 35 1.53 -12.71 10.90
N PHE A 36 0.76 -11.61 10.92
CA PHE A 36 1.29 -10.25 11.17
C PHE A 36 1.44 -9.81 12.63
N ARG A 37 0.79 -10.44 13.62
CA ARG A 37 0.87 -9.97 15.02
C ARG A 37 2.28 -10.09 15.61
N GLN A 38 3.11 -11.00 15.12
CA GLN A 38 4.44 -11.25 15.71
C GLN A 38 5.59 -10.43 15.10
N GLU A 39 5.42 -9.81 13.92
CA GLU A 39 6.55 -9.19 13.18
C GLU A 39 6.47 -7.65 13.04
N ALA A 40 5.67 -6.98 13.86
CA ALA A 40 5.60 -5.51 13.88
C ALA A 40 6.82 -4.90 14.59
N SER A 41 7.99 -4.98 13.94
CA SER A 41 9.18 -4.22 14.32
C SER A 41 9.25 -2.91 13.53
N ASN A 42 8.50 -1.91 14.00
CA ASN A 42 8.73 -0.45 13.99
C ASN A 42 9.41 0.30 12.80
N SER A 43 9.65 -0.28 11.62
CA SER A 43 10.17 0.45 10.45
C SER A 43 9.11 0.52 9.35
N GLY A 44 8.81 1.73 8.88
CA GLY A 44 7.99 1.95 7.67
C GLY A 44 8.53 1.29 6.39
N GLU A 45 9.80 0.84 6.32
CA GLU A 45 10.31 -0.02 5.24
C GLU A 45 9.65 -1.41 5.28
N TYR A 46 9.54 -2.01 6.46
CA TYR A 46 8.82 -3.28 6.64
C TYR A 46 7.33 -3.11 6.32
N TRP A 47 6.74 -1.97 6.67
CA TRP A 47 5.35 -1.67 6.34
C TRP A 47 5.12 -1.57 4.82
N ILE A 48 5.98 -0.86 4.07
CA ILE A 48 5.85 -0.76 2.62
C ILE A 48 6.05 -2.12 1.95
N ALA A 49 7.10 -2.87 2.30
CA ALA A 49 7.34 -4.20 1.75
C ALA A 49 6.16 -5.15 2.04
N HIS A 50 5.58 -5.03 3.22
CA HIS A 50 4.39 -5.78 3.62
C HIS A 50 3.17 -5.46 2.75
N ILE A 51 2.89 -4.18 2.53
CA ILE A 51 1.78 -3.73 1.68
C ILE A 51 1.99 -4.16 0.22
N GLU A 52 3.22 -4.11 -0.29
CA GLU A 52 3.55 -4.58 -1.63
C GLU A 52 3.31 -6.09 -1.79
N LYS A 53 3.59 -6.88 -0.75
CA LYS A 53 3.30 -8.31 -0.77
C LYS A 53 1.80 -8.61 -0.84
N ILE A 54 0.98 -7.83 -0.15
CA ILE A 54 -0.49 -7.93 -0.25
C ILE A 54 -0.95 -7.62 -1.68
N PHE A 55 -0.40 -6.58 -2.30
CA PHE A 55 -0.75 -6.22 -3.68
C PHE A 55 -0.36 -7.29 -4.68
N GLU A 56 0.80 -7.93 -4.50
CA GLU A 56 1.24 -9.06 -5.34
C GLU A 56 0.28 -10.25 -5.20
N VAL A 57 -0.05 -10.66 -3.97
CA VAL A 57 -0.92 -11.82 -3.70
C VAL A 57 -2.34 -11.60 -4.25
N LEU A 58 -2.83 -10.37 -4.20
CA LEU A 58 -4.18 -10.02 -4.67
C LEU A 58 -4.25 -9.66 -6.16
N ASP A 59 -3.12 -9.67 -6.87
CA ASP A 59 -3.00 -9.13 -8.24
C ASP A 59 -3.63 -7.73 -8.38
N CYS A 60 -3.26 -6.85 -7.44
CA CYS A 60 -3.87 -5.53 -7.32
C CYS A 60 -3.37 -4.59 -8.43
N GLY A 61 -4.30 -4.07 -9.23
CA GLY A 61 -4.04 -3.00 -10.19
C GLY A 61 -3.44 -1.75 -9.54
N ASP A 62 -2.50 -1.09 -10.24
CA ASP A 62 -1.78 0.09 -9.76
C ASP A 62 -2.73 1.24 -9.37
N GLU A 63 -3.86 1.36 -10.06
CA GLU A 63 -4.90 2.36 -9.83
C GLU A 63 -5.56 2.25 -8.44
N PHE A 64 -5.40 1.11 -7.76
CA PHE A 64 -6.02 0.86 -6.45
C PHE A 64 -5.01 0.89 -5.29
N LYS A 65 -3.71 0.76 -5.57
CA LYS A 65 -2.66 0.57 -4.55
C LYS A 65 -2.62 1.69 -3.52
N VAL A 66 -2.59 2.94 -3.98
CA VAL A 66 -2.60 4.12 -3.09
C VAL A 66 -3.82 4.13 -2.17
N ARG A 67 -5.00 3.88 -2.73
CA ARG A 67 -6.26 3.90 -1.97
C ARG A 67 -6.26 2.81 -0.90
N LEU A 68 -5.84 1.60 -1.25
CA LEU A 68 -5.78 0.47 -0.32
C LEU A 68 -4.70 0.65 0.75
N ALA A 69 -3.51 1.13 0.40
CA ALA A 69 -2.45 1.42 1.36
C ALA A 69 -2.89 2.51 2.35
N SER A 70 -3.53 3.58 1.86
CA SER A 70 -4.02 4.65 2.72
C SER A 70 -5.11 4.21 3.69
N TYR A 71 -5.92 3.22 3.31
CA TYR A 71 -6.93 2.62 4.19
C TYR A 71 -6.30 1.83 5.35
N LYS A 72 -5.07 1.33 5.16
CA LYS A 72 -4.31 0.61 6.20
C LYS A 72 -3.52 1.51 7.14
N LEU A 73 -3.47 2.82 6.90
CA LEU A 73 -2.81 3.74 7.80
C LEU A 73 -3.65 3.92 9.07
N GLU A 74 -2.98 3.89 10.22
CA GLU A 74 -3.58 4.07 11.54
C GLU A 74 -2.80 5.13 12.34
N GLY A 75 -3.39 5.63 13.43
CA GLY A 75 -2.73 6.57 14.35
C GLY A 75 -2.16 7.82 13.66
N ASP A 76 -0.89 8.13 13.96
CA ASP A 76 -0.20 9.31 13.43
C ASP A 76 -0.04 9.27 11.91
N ALA A 77 0.10 8.09 11.31
CA ALA A 77 0.19 7.93 9.87
C ALA A 77 -1.12 8.24 9.15
N LEU A 78 -2.25 7.88 9.76
CA LEU A 78 -3.54 8.28 9.23
C LEU A 78 -3.75 9.80 9.35
N ASN A 79 -3.33 10.40 10.47
CA ASN A 79 -3.46 11.85 10.69
C ASN A 79 -2.61 12.64 9.69
N TRP A 80 -1.36 12.24 9.49
CA TRP A 80 -0.48 12.81 8.46
C TRP A 80 -1.11 12.68 7.07
N TRP A 81 -1.59 11.49 6.71
CA TRP A 81 -2.18 11.27 5.38
C TRP A 81 -3.39 12.16 5.14
N LYS A 82 -4.28 12.32 6.13
CA LYS A 82 -5.42 13.26 6.05
C LYS A 82 -4.97 14.70 5.81
N ALA A 83 -3.95 15.17 6.54
CA ALA A 83 -3.40 16.51 6.36
C ALA A 83 -2.74 16.68 4.97
N TYR A 84 -2.01 15.67 4.50
CA TYR A 84 -1.37 15.67 3.18
C TYR A 84 -2.42 15.78 2.06
N LYS A 85 -3.50 14.99 2.13
CA LYS A 85 -4.62 15.08 1.18
C LYS A 85 -5.28 16.45 1.20
N GLN A 86 -5.53 17.01 2.38
CA GLN A 86 -6.11 18.34 2.52
C GLN A 86 -5.24 19.43 1.89
N ALA A 87 -3.91 19.31 2.01
CA ALA A 87 -2.98 20.28 1.44
C ALA A 87 -2.81 20.17 -0.08
N LYS A 88 -2.90 18.95 -0.64
CA LYS A 88 -2.70 18.69 -2.08
C LYS A 88 -3.99 18.71 -2.90
N GLY A 89 -5.14 18.47 -2.26
CA GLY A 89 -6.44 18.32 -2.91
C GLY A 89 -6.74 16.88 -3.34
N ASP A 90 -8.00 16.48 -3.27
CA ASP A 90 -8.42 15.09 -3.55
C ASP A 90 -8.18 14.67 -5.01
N GLU A 91 -8.28 15.60 -5.97
CA GLU A 91 -7.99 15.32 -7.39
C GLU A 91 -6.54 14.89 -7.63
N PHE A 92 -5.59 15.50 -6.92
CA PHE A 92 -4.18 15.11 -6.98
C PHE A 92 -3.96 13.69 -6.44
N ILE A 93 -4.69 13.32 -5.39
CA ILE A 93 -4.55 12.00 -4.76
C ILE A 93 -5.13 10.90 -5.67
N LEU A 94 -6.15 11.21 -6.47
CA LEU A 94 -6.74 10.28 -7.43
C LEU A 94 -5.79 9.95 -8.59
N THR A 95 -4.90 10.88 -8.96
CA THR A 95 -3.91 10.69 -10.03
C THR A 95 -2.55 10.24 -9.51
N MET A 96 -2.36 10.21 -8.19
CA MET A 96 -1.10 9.87 -7.56
C MET A 96 -0.77 8.38 -7.78
N THR A 97 0.47 8.11 -8.22
CA THR A 97 0.92 6.75 -8.46
C THR A 97 1.38 6.08 -7.17
N TRP A 98 1.50 4.74 -7.18
CA TRP A 98 2.10 4.00 -6.06
C TRP A 98 3.54 4.45 -5.76
N VAL A 99 4.30 4.80 -6.81
CA VAL A 99 5.67 5.31 -6.66
C VAL A 99 5.67 6.63 -5.89
N ASP A 100 4.83 7.59 -6.30
CA ASP A 100 4.73 8.89 -5.62
C ASP A 100 4.32 8.74 -4.15
N PHE A 101 3.36 7.84 -3.86
CA PHE A 101 2.95 7.58 -2.48
C PHE A 101 4.12 7.08 -1.63
N ARG A 102 4.90 6.11 -2.12
CA ARG A 102 6.07 5.59 -1.42
C ARG A 102 7.08 6.70 -1.13
N ASP A 103 7.39 7.53 -2.12
CA ASP A 103 8.38 8.59 -1.97
C ASP A 103 7.98 9.60 -0.88
N VAL A 104 6.71 10.02 -0.86
CA VAL A 104 6.19 10.96 0.14
C VAL A 104 6.09 10.28 1.52
N PHE A 105 5.68 9.01 1.57
CA PHE A 105 5.64 8.24 2.81
C PHE A 105 7.03 8.05 3.44
N PHE A 106 8.02 7.67 2.63
CA PHE A 106 9.41 7.55 3.09
C PHE A 106 9.97 8.91 3.51
N THR A 107 9.69 9.99 2.80
CA THR A 107 10.14 11.33 3.19
C THR A 107 9.59 11.75 4.57
N GLN A 108 8.33 11.38 4.88
CA GLN A 108 7.69 11.70 6.15
C GLN A 108 8.27 10.90 7.33
N TYR A 109 8.43 9.59 7.16
CA TYR A 109 8.81 8.67 8.24
C TYR A 109 10.31 8.37 8.32
N PHE A 110 11.04 8.66 7.25
CA PHE A 110 12.48 8.48 7.09
C PHE A 110 13.11 9.71 6.42
N PRO A 111 13.02 10.90 7.04
CA PRO A 111 13.72 12.07 6.54
C PRO A 111 15.21 11.74 6.43
N LEU A 112 15.82 12.11 5.30
CA LEU A 112 17.15 11.75 4.76
C LEU A 112 18.37 11.66 5.73
N ALA A 113 18.24 12.03 7.01
CA ALA A 113 19.25 11.82 8.03
C ALA A 113 19.69 10.34 8.16
N ASP A 114 18.78 9.38 7.91
CA ASP A 114 19.11 7.94 7.95
C ASP A 114 19.55 7.35 6.59
N ASN A 115 19.25 8.03 5.48
CA ASN A 115 19.67 7.63 4.13
C ASN A 115 21.16 7.89 3.84
N LYS A 116 21.85 8.63 4.71
CA LYS A 116 23.29 8.88 4.55
C LYS A 116 24.10 7.58 4.67
N ILE A 117 23.68 6.65 5.53
CA ILE A 117 24.38 5.38 5.77
C ILE A 117 24.28 4.45 4.54
N LEU A 118 23.14 4.43 3.86
CA LEU A 118 22.94 3.66 2.62
C LEU A 118 23.71 4.27 1.44
N SER A 119 23.80 5.60 1.35
CA SER A 119 24.61 6.27 0.33
C SER A 119 26.11 6.03 0.54
N GLU A 120 26.61 6.09 1.78
CA GLU A 120 28.02 5.87 2.09
C GLU A 120 28.43 4.41 1.89
N SER A 121 27.61 3.45 2.30
CA SER A 121 27.88 2.01 2.08
C SER A 121 27.85 1.62 0.60
N THR A 122 26.98 2.24 -0.20
CA THR A 122 26.93 2.05 -1.67
C THR A 122 28.12 2.71 -2.37
N ILE A 123 28.55 3.91 -1.94
CA ILE A 123 29.75 4.56 -2.47
C ILE A 123 31.03 3.80 -2.08
N LEU A 124 31.09 3.24 -0.87
CA LEU A 124 32.21 2.42 -0.40
C LEU A 124 32.30 1.08 -1.14
N SER A 125 31.18 0.47 -1.51
CA SER A 125 31.17 -0.77 -2.31
C SER A 125 31.52 -0.52 -3.79
N ALA A 126 31.09 0.62 -4.36
CA ALA A 126 31.48 1.06 -5.70
C ALA A 126 32.99 1.36 -5.81
N ARG A 127 33.60 1.98 -4.79
CA ARG A 127 35.05 2.19 -4.75
C ARG A 127 35.87 0.90 -4.67
N LYS A 128 35.35 -0.14 -4.00
CA LYS A 128 36.02 -1.45 -3.91
C LYS A 128 35.92 -2.28 -5.19
N THR A 129 34.94 -2.02 -6.05
CA THR A 129 34.69 -2.79 -7.28
C THR A 129 35.30 -2.17 -8.54
N GLY A 130 35.94 -1.00 -8.43
CA GLY A 130 36.72 -0.40 -9.52
C GLY A 130 35.91 -0.05 -10.78
N LYS A 131 34.58 -0.08 -10.72
CA LYS A 131 33.73 0.21 -11.88
C LYS A 131 33.49 1.73 -11.94
N PRO A 132 33.91 2.42 -13.02
CA PRO A 132 33.70 3.86 -13.14
C PRO A 132 32.21 4.15 -13.27
N PRO A 133 31.71 5.26 -12.67
CA PRO A 133 30.33 5.69 -12.89
C PRO A 133 30.14 6.01 -14.37
N MET A 134 29.11 5.42 -14.96
CA MET A 134 28.67 5.72 -16.32
C MET A 134 28.23 7.19 -16.33
N ASN A 135 29.01 8.01 -17.03
CA ASN A 135 28.71 9.40 -17.30
C ASN A 135 27.43 9.50 -18.14
N LEU A 136 26.59 10.48 -17.78
CA LEU A 136 25.32 10.86 -18.39
C LEU A 136 25.38 10.99 -19.91
#